data_AF-A0A1R1A263-F1
#
_entry.id   AF-A0A1R1A263-F1
#
_cell.length_a   1.000
_cell.length_b   1.000
_cell.length_c   1.000
_cell.angle_alpha   90.00
_cell.angle_beta   90.00
_cell.angle_gamma   90.00
#
_symmetry.space_group_name_H-M   'P 1'
#
loop_
_entity.id
_entity.type
_entity.pdbx_description
1 polymer ?
#
loop_
_entity_poly.entity_id
_entity_poly.type
_entity_poly.pdbx_seq_one_letter_code
_entity_poly.pdbx_strand_id
1 'polypeptide(L)'
;MQGSISNTVQTVKKAHAIYKLILLLGTPASVVLIILAVLIVLIMLLTVLPFLLFAEEGSLNNQGALGSSWGPIQLDADGSNYQWPVPSITRITSYFGIRDIGEGGEAHGGIDIADGAANTELQPIYAIASGTVTIAGTLGTFGQAIYIDHGGGLVSIYGHLDTRMDVEPGSVVNKGQRIGRIGEGKVGRSTGPHLHFEVRVNNKRANPLDYVQPVIQVSSDFSYRPLDIALANRFLMSKKSALADRSILSAIDQAGKAQNVDPMLLLAITGQEQSFVPITKKHAELIVKNPWNVFGCWCSGKGATLTTEQSALIAAKTIVKLSQDRPSNRNAIEWLSAKDNPRGYYAEHAGWWIGVTKFYSVLLNLKE
;
A
#
# COMPACT_ATOMS: atom_id res chain seq x y z
N MET A 1 -66.30 51.22 3.55
CA MET A 1 -65.87 51.14 2.13
C MET A 1 -64.41 50.71 1.93
N GLN A 2 -63.45 51.03 2.81
CA GLN A 2 -62.03 50.68 2.61
C GLN A 2 -61.69 49.16 2.69
N GLY A 3 -62.40 48.36 3.50
CA GLY A 3 -62.13 46.92 3.63
C GLY A 3 -62.48 46.09 2.38
N SER A 4 -63.54 46.45 1.66
CA SER A 4 -64.00 45.73 0.46
C SER A 4 -63.06 45.93 -0.74
N ILE A 5 -62.47 47.13 -0.85
CA ILE A 5 -61.52 47.48 -1.92
C ILE A 5 -60.19 46.72 -1.73
N SER A 6 -59.71 46.59 -0.48
CA SER A 6 -58.47 45.86 -0.18
C SER A 6 -58.53 44.36 -0.54
N ASN A 7 -59.64 43.70 -0.20
CA ASN A 7 -59.86 42.29 -0.55
C ASN A 7 -59.98 42.08 -2.06
N THR A 8 -60.62 43.01 -2.76
CA THR A 8 -60.73 42.95 -4.23
C THR A 8 -59.35 43.10 -4.89
N VAL A 9 -58.53 44.05 -4.42
CA VAL A 9 -57.16 44.25 -4.93
C VAL A 9 -56.26 43.05 -4.67
N GLN A 10 -56.32 42.41 -3.49
CA GLN A 10 -55.56 41.19 -3.22
C GLN A 10 -56.01 40.02 -4.10
N THR A 11 -57.31 39.88 -4.34
CA THR A 11 -57.85 38.82 -5.20
C THR A 11 -57.39 38.98 -6.65
N VAL A 12 -57.42 40.21 -7.17
CA VAL A 12 -56.91 40.52 -8.51
C VAL A 12 -55.40 40.28 -8.62
N LYS A 13 -54.61 40.63 -7.60
CA LYS A 13 -53.16 40.36 -7.59
C LYS A 13 -52.85 38.86 -7.61
N LYS A 14 -53.60 38.04 -6.85
CA LYS A 14 -53.45 36.57 -6.88
C LYS A 14 -53.85 35.98 -8.23
N ALA A 15 -54.97 36.43 -8.81
CA ALA A 15 -55.40 35.99 -10.13
C ALA A 15 -54.37 36.34 -11.23
N HIS A 16 -53.77 37.54 -11.15
CA HIS A 16 -52.73 37.95 -12.10
C HIS A 16 -51.43 37.13 -11.97
N ALA A 17 -51.05 36.73 -10.74
CA ALA A 17 -49.89 35.86 -10.52
C ALA A 17 -50.13 34.45 -11.10
N ILE A 18 -51.33 33.90 -10.90
CA ILE A 18 -51.73 32.60 -11.47
C ILE A 18 -51.76 32.67 -13.02
N TYR A 19 -52.30 33.76 -13.58
CA TYR A 19 -52.32 33.97 -15.03
C TYR A 19 -50.90 34.06 -15.63
N LYS A 20 -49.97 34.74 -14.95
CA LYS A 20 -48.55 34.77 -15.36
C LYS A 20 -47.90 33.39 -15.31
N LEU A 21 -48.23 32.57 -14.31
CA LEU A 21 -47.71 31.20 -14.19
C LEU A 21 -48.23 30.29 -15.31
N ILE A 22 -49.52 30.42 -15.65
CA ILE A 22 -50.15 29.68 -16.76
C ILE A 22 -49.54 30.11 -18.11
N LEU A 23 -49.31 31.40 -18.32
CA LEU A 23 -48.62 31.91 -19.51
C LEU A 23 -47.18 31.41 -19.60
N LEU A 24 -46.46 31.34 -18.47
CA LEU A 24 -45.11 30.80 -18.44
C LEU A 24 -45.10 29.34 -18.89
N LEU A 25 -46.03 28.51 -18.39
CA LEU A 25 -46.14 27.09 -18.72
C LEU A 25 -46.71 26.81 -20.12
N GLY A 26 -47.38 27.78 -20.74
CA GLY A 26 -47.98 27.66 -22.07
C GLY A 26 -47.08 28.10 -23.24
N THR A 27 -45.87 28.61 -22.98
CA THR A 27 -44.97 29.01 -24.07
C THR A 27 -44.23 27.80 -24.67
N PRO A 28 -43.95 27.80 -25.99
CA PRO A 28 -43.13 26.77 -26.62
C PRO A 28 -41.77 26.54 -25.93
N ALA A 29 -41.17 27.59 -25.36
CA ALA A 29 -39.91 27.51 -24.63
C ALA A 29 -40.01 26.67 -23.34
N SER A 30 -41.10 26.80 -22.59
CA SER A 30 -41.32 26.02 -21.37
C SER A 30 -41.63 24.55 -21.67
N VAL A 31 -42.33 24.29 -22.78
CA VAL A 31 -42.54 22.92 -23.28
C VAL A 31 -41.19 22.28 -23.64
N VAL A 32 -40.29 23.00 -24.30
CA VAL A 32 -38.93 22.52 -24.61
C VAL A 32 -38.11 22.23 -23.34
N LEU A 33 -38.18 23.10 -22.33
CA LEU A 33 -37.49 22.87 -21.05
C LEU A 33 -38.03 21.64 -20.30
N ILE A 34 -39.35 21.43 -20.30
CA ILE A 34 -39.96 20.24 -19.70
C ILE A 34 -39.55 18.99 -20.47
N ILE A 35 -39.56 19.03 -21.80
CA ILE A 35 -39.10 17.91 -22.64
C ILE A 35 -37.63 17.58 -22.35
N LEU A 36 -36.74 18.59 -22.26
CA LEU A 36 -35.33 18.39 -21.91
C LEU A 36 -35.17 17.79 -20.52
N ALA A 37 -35.91 18.27 -19.52
CA ALA A 37 -35.87 17.73 -18.16
C ALA A 37 -36.33 16.26 -18.11
N VAL A 38 -37.40 15.93 -18.82
CA VAL A 38 -37.89 14.55 -18.94
C VAL A 38 -36.87 13.68 -19.67
N LEU A 39 -36.23 14.18 -20.73
CA LEU A 39 -35.20 13.45 -21.47
C LEU A 39 -33.98 13.15 -20.59
N ILE A 40 -33.54 14.11 -19.77
CA ILE A 40 -32.44 13.94 -18.83
C ILE A 40 -32.77 12.88 -17.77
N VAL A 41 -34.00 12.91 -17.23
CA VAL A 41 -34.47 11.89 -16.27
C VAL A 41 -34.55 10.51 -16.94
N LEU A 42 -35.00 10.43 -18.19
CA LEU A 42 -35.08 9.18 -18.94
C LEU A 42 -33.68 8.62 -19.24
N ILE A 43 -32.72 9.48 -19.59
CA ILE A 43 -31.31 9.11 -19.81
C ILE A 43 -30.67 8.65 -18.50
N MET A 44 -30.92 9.34 -17.38
CA MET A 44 -30.47 8.87 -16.06
C MET A 44 -31.08 7.52 -15.71
N LEU A 45 -32.37 7.30 -15.95
CA LEU A 45 -33.01 5.99 -15.74
C LEU A 45 -32.39 4.92 -16.65
N LEU A 46 -32.18 5.19 -17.94
CA LEU A 46 -31.58 4.22 -18.87
C LEU A 46 -30.11 3.91 -18.57
N THR A 47 -29.38 4.82 -17.93
CA THR A 47 -27.96 4.62 -17.58
C THR A 47 -27.76 4.04 -16.18
N VAL A 48 -28.63 4.38 -15.22
CA VAL A 48 -28.51 3.94 -13.82
C VAL A 48 -29.28 2.64 -13.56
N LEU A 49 -30.40 2.40 -14.26
CA LEU A 49 -31.22 1.20 -14.06
C LEU A 49 -30.51 -0.11 -14.45
N PRO A 50 -29.68 -0.18 -15.52
CA PRO A 50 -28.84 -1.36 -15.77
C PRO A 50 -27.81 -1.56 -14.65
N PHE A 51 -27.33 -0.49 -14.02
CA PHE A 51 -26.40 -0.56 -12.89
C PHE A 51 -27.07 -1.10 -11.61
N LEU A 52 -28.38 -0.86 -11.44
CA LEU A 52 -29.16 -1.39 -10.31
C LEU A 52 -29.69 -2.80 -10.55
N LEU A 53 -29.96 -3.17 -11.81
CA LEU A 53 -30.49 -4.49 -12.19
C LEU A 53 -29.40 -5.52 -12.51
N PHE A 54 -28.19 -5.09 -12.89
CA PHE A 54 -27.04 -5.93 -13.22
C PHE A 54 -25.81 -5.68 -12.35
N ALA A 55 -25.93 -4.91 -11.26
CA ALA A 55 -24.96 -5.03 -10.17
C ALA A 55 -25.13 -6.43 -9.58
N GLU A 56 -24.31 -7.38 -10.05
CA GLU A 56 -24.06 -8.61 -9.31
C GLU A 56 -23.71 -8.21 -7.88
N GLU A 57 -24.45 -8.76 -6.92
CA GLU A 57 -24.08 -8.75 -5.51
C GLU A 57 -22.78 -9.53 -5.34
N GLY A 58 -21.66 -8.85 -5.60
CA GLY A 58 -20.37 -9.23 -5.09
C GLY A 58 -20.45 -9.17 -3.58
N SER A 59 -20.71 -10.33 -2.96
CA SER A 59 -20.65 -10.64 -1.53
C SER A 59 -19.88 -9.58 -0.71
N LEU A 60 -20.63 -8.66 -0.12
CA LEU A 60 -20.16 -7.82 0.98
C LEU A 60 -20.11 -8.68 2.25
N ASN A 61 -19.15 -9.60 2.32
CA ASN A 61 -18.70 -10.14 3.59
C ASN A 61 -17.89 -9.07 4.30
N ASN A 62 -18.63 -8.17 4.94
CA ASN A 62 -18.14 -7.20 5.90
C ASN A 62 -17.79 -7.94 7.20
N GLN A 63 -16.70 -8.69 7.20
CA GLN A 63 -15.89 -8.83 8.40
C GLN A 63 -14.96 -7.63 8.44
N GLY A 64 -15.00 -6.86 9.52
CA GLY A 64 -14.23 -5.64 9.72
C GLY A 64 -12.73 -5.87 9.52
N ALA A 65 -12.30 -5.73 8.28
CA ALA A 65 -10.91 -5.61 7.88
C ALA A 65 -10.46 -4.21 8.29
N LEU A 66 -9.77 -4.12 9.42
CA LEU A 66 -8.83 -3.03 9.62
C LEU A 66 -7.68 -3.29 8.64
N GLY A 67 -7.89 -2.83 7.40
CA GLY A 67 -6.97 -2.97 6.29
C GLY A 67 -5.62 -2.41 6.69
N SER A 68 -4.60 -3.26 6.59
CA SER A 68 -3.22 -2.86 6.43
C SER A 68 -3.16 -1.73 5.39
N SER A 69 -2.32 -0.73 5.62
CA SER A 69 -2.00 0.34 4.64
C SER A 69 -1.36 -0.19 3.33
N TRP A 70 -1.30 -1.51 3.17
CA TRP A 70 -0.82 -2.27 2.01
C TRP A 70 -1.79 -3.45 1.86
N GLY A 71 -2.50 -3.57 0.74
CA GLY A 71 -3.35 -4.72 0.49
C GLY A 71 -2.54 -6.03 0.34
N PRO A 72 -3.20 -7.17 0.06
CA PRO A 72 -2.47 -8.34 -0.45
C PRO A 72 -1.69 -7.93 -1.71
N ILE A 73 -0.41 -8.31 -1.77
CA ILE A 73 0.44 -8.05 -2.93
C ILE A 73 -0.19 -8.75 -4.15
N GLN A 74 -0.46 -7.98 -5.19
CA GLN A 74 -0.94 -8.47 -6.46
C GLN A 74 0.19 -9.22 -7.17
N LEU A 75 -0.14 -10.37 -7.74
CA LEU A 75 0.80 -11.17 -8.53
C LEU A 75 0.75 -10.75 -10.00
N ASP A 76 1.87 -10.96 -10.70
CA ASP A 76 1.98 -10.86 -12.15
C ASP A 76 1.13 -11.96 -12.81
N ALA A 77 0.85 -11.82 -14.11
CA ALA A 77 0.01 -12.76 -14.86
C ALA A 77 0.57 -14.19 -14.88
N ASP A 78 1.89 -14.34 -14.69
CA ASP A 78 2.58 -15.62 -14.54
C ASP A 78 2.54 -16.21 -13.12
N GLY A 79 1.88 -15.53 -12.17
CA GLY A 79 1.77 -15.94 -10.76
C GLY A 79 2.99 -15.60 -9.90
N SER A 80 3.98 -14.91 -10.44
CA SER A 80 5.15 -14.44 -9.68
C SER A 80 4.97 -12.99 -9.18
N ASN A 81 5.91 -12.50 -8.37
CA ASN A 81 5.87 -11.11 -7.90
C ASN A 81 6.32 -10.14 -9.00
N TYR A 82 5.75 -8.94 -9.02
CA TYR A 82 6.33 -7.83 -9.78
C TYR A 82 7.69 -7.42 -9.20
N GLN A 83 8.59 -6.98 -10.07
CA GLN A 83 9.91 -6.52 -9.67
C GLN A 83 9.88 -5.05 -9.25
N TRP A 84 10.68 -4.71 -8.23
CA TRP A 84 10.93 -3.31 -7.84
C TRP A 84 11.64 -2.53 -8.96
N PRO A 85 11.17 -1.33 -9.34
CA PRO A 85 11.65 -0.64 -10.54
C PRO A 85 13.08 -0.09 -10.43
N VAL A 86 13.60 0.12 -9.21
CA VAL A 86 14.98 0.61 -8.97
C VAL A 86 15.64 -0.23 -7.89
N PRO A 87 16.15 -1.45 -8.21
CA PRO A 87 16.69 -2.38 -7.21
C PRO A 87 17.78 -1.80 -6.30
N SER A 88 18.52 -0.78 -6.77
CA SER A 88 19.56 -0.10 -5.98
C SER A 88 19.03 0.89 -4.94
N ILE A 89 17.75 1.30 -5.02
CA ILE A 89 17.14 2.27 -4.11
C ILE A 89 15.87 1.69 -3.50
N THR A 90 15.89 1.41 -2.20
CA THR A 90 14.72 0.87 -1.48
C THR A 90 13.91 1.96 -0.76
N ARG A 91 14.45 3.18 -0.68
CA ARG A 91 13.85 4.28 0.07
C ARG A 91 12.78 4.99 -0.76
N ILE A 92 11.58 5.05 -0.19
CA ILE A 92 10.45 5.85 -0.70
C ILE A 92 10.46 7.20 0.01
N THR A 93 10.51 8.28 -0.75
CA THR A 93 10.51 9.66 -0.25
C THR A 93 9.12 10.29 -0.23
N SER A 94 8.21 9.82 -1.09
CA SER A 94 6.81 10.23 -1.09
C SER A 94 5.89 9.05 -1.44
N TYR A 95 4.77 8.92 -0.73
CA TYR A 95 3.82 7.81 -0.91
C TYR A 95 2.62 8.23 -1.77
N PHE A 96 1.90 7.23 -2.27
CA PHE A 96 0.63 7.40 -2.99
C PHE A 96 -0.47 7.97 -2.09
N GLY A 97 -1.36 8.78 -2.65
CA GLY A 97 -2.51 9.35 -1.95
C GLY A 97 -2.36 10.84 -1.65
N ILE A 98 -3.17 11.36 -0.72
CA ILE A 98 -3.12 12.78 -0.35
C ILE A 98 -1.87 13.06 0.48
N ARG A 99 -1.05 14.01 0.03
CA ARG A 99 0.14 14.50 0.72
C ARG A 99 0.07 16.01 0.94
N ASP A 100 0.74 16.51 1.97
CA ASP A 100 0.94 17.95 2.18
C ASP A 100 2.37 18.31 1.75
N ILE A 101 2.49 19.23 0.80
CA ILE A 101 3.78 19.72 0.27
C ILE A 101 4.10 21.15 0.73
N GLY A 102 3.42 21.65 1.76
CA GLY A 102 3.62 23.00 2.30
C GLY A 102 2.73 24.07 1.68
N GLU A 103 1.92 23.71 0.68
CA GLU A 103 0.94 24.58 0.00
C GLU A 103 -0.50 24.00 0.09
N GLY A 104 -0.71 22.98 0.92
CA GLY A 104 -1.97 22.27 1.08
C GLY A 104 -1.93 20.83 0.54
N GLY A 105 -3.09 20.15 0.60
CA GLY A 105 -3.23 18.76 0.19
C GLY A 105 -3.15 18.57 -1.33
N GLU A 106 -2.17 17.81 -1.80
CA GLU A 106 -2.01 17.38 -3.19
C GLU A 106 -2.27 15.87 -3.30
N ALA A 107 -3.02 15.45 -4.32
CA ALA A 107 -3.16 14.02 -4.64
C ALA A 107 -1.95 13.51 -5.43
N HIS A 108 -1.10 12.71 -4.77
CA HIS A 108 0.05 12.07 -5.37
C HIS A 108 -0.35 10.77 -6.07
N GLY A 109 -0.12 10.71 -7.39
CA GLY A 109 -0.60 9.63 -8.25
C GLY A 109 0.23 8.35 -8.24
N GLY A 110 1.36 8.34 -7.51
CA GLY A 110 2.31 7.25 -7.47
C GLY A 110 3.16 7.28 -6.21
N ILE A 111 4.37 6.73 -6.28
CA ILE A 111 5.40 6.82 -5.24
C ILE A 111 6.65 7.48 -5.80
N ASP A 112 7.37 8.20 -4.94
CA ASP A 112 8.66 8.81 -5.27
C ASP A 112 9.77 7.99 -4.59
N ILE A 113 10.76 7.54 -5.37
CA ILE A 113 11.86 6.67 -4.92
C ILE A 113 13.18 7.42 -5.08
N ALA A 114 13.89 7.66 -3.98
CA ALA A 114 15.18 8.36 -3.96
C ALA A 114 15.94 8.13 -2.65
N ASP A 115 17.28 8.24 -2.73
CA ASP A 115 18.17 8.16 -1.57
C ASP A 115 19.27 9.23 -1.55
N GLY A 116 18.86 10.48 -1.76
CA GLY A 116 19.77 11.62 -1.90
C GLY A 116 20.38 11.71 -3.31
N ALA A 117 20.68 12.93 -3.76
CA ALA A 117 21.01 13.20 -5.16
C ALA A 117 22.15 12.30 -5.69
N ALA A 118 23.29 12.26 -4.98
CA ALA A 118 24.46 11.49 -5.38
C ALA A 118 24.22 9.97 -5.52
N ASN A 119 23.27 9.40 -4.77
CA ASN A 119 22.94 7.97 -4.85
C ASN A 119 21.76 7.70 -5.79
N THR A 120 21.04 8.73 -6.24
CA THR A 120 19.79 8.60 -7.00
C THR A 120 19.97 8.88 -8.49
N GLU A 121 20.79 9.86 -8.83
CA GLU A 121 21.01 10.26 -10.22
C GLU A 121 21.54 9.11 -11.07
N LEU A 122 21.01 8.99 -12.28
CA LEU A 122 21.43 8.02 -13.29
C LEU A 122 21.31 6.55 -12.87
N GLN A 123 20.66 6.24 -11.74
CA GLN A 123 20.39 4.86 -11.33
C GLN A 123 19.50 4.16 -12.37
N PRO A 124 19.81 2.90 -12.72
CA PRO A 124 19.09 2.16 -13.73
C PRO A 124 17.66 1.84 -13.26
N ILE A 125 16.72 1.95 -14.21
CA ILE A 125 15.30 1.65 -14.01
C ILE A 125 14.95 0.42 -14.83
N TYR A 126 14.13 -0.45 -14.24
CA TYR A 126 13.76 -1.73 -14.81
C TYR A 126 12.24 -1.87 -14.89
N ALA A 127 11.77 -2.57 -15.93
CA ALA A 127 10.35 -2.90 -16.09
C ALA A 127 9.89 -3.85 -14.99
N ILE A 128 8.76 -3.52 -14.33
CA ILE A 128 8.23 -4.31 -13.21
C ILE A 128 7.71 -5.70 -13.62
N ALA A 129 7.30 -5.82 -14.89
CA ALA A 129 6.76 -7.01 -15.53
C ALA A 129 7.00 -6.92 -17.05
N SER A 130 6.79 -8.02 -17.77
CA SER A 130 6.84 -8.01 -19.23
C SER A 130 5.70 -7.18 -19.80
N GLY A 131 5.89 -6.55 -20.96
CA GLY A 131 4.86 -5.69 -21.55
C GLY A 131 5.31 -4.99 -22.82
N THR A 132 4.47 -4.08 -23.31
CA THR A 132 4.75 -3.25 -24.49
C THR A 132 4.85 -1.78 -24.10
N VAL A 133 5.92 -1.12 -24.51
CA VAL A 133 6.12 0.32 -24.29
C VAL A 133 5.12 1.08 -25.15
N THR A 134 4.25 1.87 -24.53
CA THR A 134 3.24 2.68 -25.24
C THR A 134 3.65 4.14 -25.39
N ILE A 135 4.47 4.65 -24.46
CA ILE A 135 5.04 6.01 -24.50
C ILE A 135 6.50 5.94 -24.04
N ALA A 136 7.39 6.65 -24.72
CA ALA A 136 8.75 6.91 -24.29
C ALA A 136 9.17 8.30 -24.81
N GLY A 137 9.19 9.30 -23.94
CA GLY A 137 9.52 10.68 -24.33
C GLY A 137 9.08 11.74 -23.31
N THR A 138 9.05 13.01 -23.73
CA THR A 138 8.66 14.14 -22.86
C THR A 138 7.14 14.20 -22.68
N LEU A 139 6.68 14.16 -21.43
CA LEU A 139 5.26 14.16 -21.09
C LEU A 139 4.93 15.08 -19.90
N GLY A 140 4.55 16.32 -20.21
CA GLY A 140 4.01 17.28 -19.24
C GLY A 140 4.83 17.39 -17.96
N THR A 141 4.17 17.22 -16.81
CA THR A 141 4.82 17.34 -15.48
C THR A 141 5.79 16.21 -15.17
N PHE A 142 5.70 15.06 -15.84
CA PHE A 142 6.61 13.94 -15.64
C PHE A 142 8.01 14.20 -16.23
N GLY A 143 8.16 15.21 -17.10
CA GLY A 143 9.39 15.37 -17.88
C GLY A 143 9.56 14.19 -18.82
N GLN A 144 10.74 13.59 -18.88
CA GLN A 144 10.91 12.32 -19.59
C GLN A 144 10.20 11.20 -18.86
N ALA A 145 9.39 10.42 -19.59
CA ALA A 145 8.63 9.33 -19.03
C ALA A 145 8.51 8.13 -19.97
N ILE A 146 8.33 6.96 -19.37
CA ILE A 146 8.02 5.69 -20.06
C ILE A 146 6.71 5.15 -19.51
N TYR A 147 5.84 4.67 -20.41
CA TYR A 147 4.60 3.96 -20.07
C TYR A 147 4.69 2.56 -20.66
N ILE A 148 4.36 1.54 -19.86
CA ILE A 148 4.38 0.14 -20.29
C ILE A 148 3.01 -0.45 -20.02
N ASP A 149 2.38 -0.99 -21.07
CA ASP A 149 1.17 -1.80 -20.97
C ASP A 149 1.55 -3.27 -20.75
N HIS A 150 1.09 -3.83 -19.63
CA HIS A 150 1.36 -5.21 -19.23
C HIS A 150 0.22 -6.18 -19.59
N GLY A 151 -0.84 -5.68 -20.24
CA GLY A 151 -2.07 -6.44 -20.47
C GLY A 151 -3.00 -6.43 -19.25
N GLY A 152 -4.22 -6.95 -19.42
CA GLY A 152 -5.21 -7.02 -18.32
C GLY A 152 -5.65 -5.64 -17.76
N GLY A 153 -5.37 -4.56 -18.49
CA GLY A 153 -5.63 -3.18 -18.05
C GLY A 153 -4.57 -2.60 -17.11
N LEU A 154 -3.47 -3.31 -16.86
CA LEU A 154 -2.36 -2.86 -16.00
C LEU A 154 -1.33 -2.05 -16.80
N VAL A 155 -1.06 -0.83 -16.35
CA VAL A 155 -0.05 0.07 -16.93
C VAL A 155 0.90 0.54 -15.84
N SER A 156 2.21 0.47 -16.09
CA SER A 156 3.22 1.09 -15.24
C SER A 156 3.78 2.35 -15.89
N ILE A 157 4.05 3.37 -15.07
CA ILE A 157 4.52 4.69 -15.51
C ILE A 157 5.78 5.06 -14.72
N TYR A 158 6.81 5.47 -15.45
CA TYR A 158 8.12 5.84 -14.91
C TYR A 158 8.40 7.28 -15.35
N GLY A 159 8.47 8.23 -14.41
CA GLY A 159 8.69 9.66 -14.67
C GLY A 159 10.02 10.18 -14.14
N HIS A 160 10.37 11.40 -14.55
CA HIS A 160 11.62 12.11 -14.21
C HIS A 160 12.89 11.39 -14.69
N LEU A 161 12.82 10.82 -15.90
CA LEU A 161 13.90 10.01 -16.48
C LEU A 161 15.03 10.84 -17.10
N ASP A 162 16.19 10.21 -17.32
CA ASP A 162 17.24 10.74 -18.19
C ASP A 162 16.74 10.83 -19.65
N THR A 163 17.29 11.75 -20.43
CA THR A 163 16.90 11.92 -21.85
C THR A 163 17.32 10.74 -22.72
N ARG A 164 18.32 9.95 -22.31
CA ARG A 164 18.73 8.71 -22.95
C ARG A 164 17.84 7.57 -22.46
N MET A 165 16.89 7.17 -23.29
CA MET A 165 16.02 6.02 -23.05
C MET A 165 16.60 4.77 -23.71
N ASP A 166 16.46 3.61 -23.08
CA ASP A 166 16.89 2.32 -23.65
C ASP A 166 15.78 1.68 -24.52
N VAL A 167 14.60 2.30 -24.58
CA VAL A 167 13.41 1.78 -25.27
C VAL A 167 12.67 2.89 -26.01
N GLU A 168 11.85 2.50 -26.98
CA GLU A 168 10.99 3.37 -27.79
C GLU A 168 9.55 2.82 -27.85
N PRO A 169 8.53 3.63 -28.20
CA PRO A 169 7.16 3.16 -28.33
C PRO A 169 7.06 1.97 -29.30
N GLY A 170 6.32 0.93 -28.90
CA GLY A 170 6.21 -0.34 -29.61
C GLY A 170 7.21 -1.41 -29.17
N SER A 171 8.22 -1.07 -28.37
CA SER A 171 9.18 -2.05 -27.84
C SER A 171 8.48 -3.05 -26.92
N VAL A 172 8.73 -4.35 -27.14
CA VAL A 172 8.39 -5.40 -26.16
C VAL A 172 9.53 -5.50 -25.15
N VAL A 173 9.21 -5.48 -23.87
CA VAL A 173 10.17 -5.59 -22.77
C VAL A 173 9.84 -6.78 -21.90
N ASN A 174 10.87 -7.41 -21.33
CA ASN A 174 10.71 -8.46 -20.34
C ASN A 174 10.72 -7.89 -18.91
N LYS A 175 10.10 -8.59 -17.96
CA LYS A 175 10.25 -8.31 -16.52
C LYS A 175 11.74 -8.22 -16.15
N GLY A 176 12.12 -7.15 -15.45
CA GLY A 176 13.50 -6.91 -15.03
C GLY A 176 14.43 -6.43 -16.15
N GLN A 177 13.92 -6.14 -17.35
CA GLN A 177 14.69 -5.49 -18.41
C GLN A 177 14.92 -4.02 -18.07
N ARG A 178 16.14 -3.52 -18.29
CA ARG A 178 16.46 -2.10 -18.13
C ARG A 178 15.76 -1.29 -19.23
N ILE A 179 15.06 -0.23 -18.83
CA ILE A 179 14.28 0.64 -19.74
C ILE A 179 14.82 2.07 -19.81
N GLY A 180 15.63 2.46 -18.84
CA GLY A 180 16.25 3.78 -18.79
C GLY A 180 16.94 4.02 -17.45
N ARG A 181 17.08 5.30 -17.10
CA ARG A 181 17.71 5.75 -15.87
C ARG A 181 16.95 6.92 -15.26
N ILE A 182 17.09 7.10 -13.95
CA ILE A 182 16.63 8.32 -13.27
C ILE A 182 17.39 9.52 -13.84
N GLY A 183 16.70 10.63 -14.03
CA GLY A 183 17.30 11.86 -14.54
C GLY A 183 18.37 12.43 -13.61
N GLU A 184 19.31 13.17 -14.20
CA GLU A 184 20.26 13.99 -13.47
C GLU A 184 19.59 15.31 -13.05
N GLY A 185 19.77 15.73 -11.80
CA GLY A 185 19.14 16.93 -11.26
C GLY A 185 17.60 16.89 -11.24
N LYS A 186 16.99 18.03 -11.56
CA LYS A 186 15.52 18.18 -11.62
C LYS A 186 15.04 17.98 -13.05
N VAL A 187 14.32 16.90 -13.31
CA VAL A 187 13.64 16.65 -14.59
C VAL A 187 12.13 16.83 -14.41
N GLY A 188 11.47 17.54 -15.32
CA GLY A 188 10.04 17.83 -15.20
C GLY A 188 9.70 18.66 -13.95
N ARG A 189 8.51 18.45 -13.37
CA ARG A 189 8.11 19.10 -12.12
C ARG A 189 8.58 18.27 -10.92
N SER A 190 9.83 18.46 -10.51
CA SER A 190 10.48 17.74 -9.40
C SER A 190 11.24 18.68 -8.45
N THR A 191 11.39 18.27 -7.19
CA THR A 191 12.18 19.00 -6.17
C THR A 191 13.64 18.57 -6.12
N GLY A 192 13.98 17.47 -6.80
CA GLY A 192 15.33 16.90 -6.93
C GLY A 192 15.28 15.56 -7.67
N PRO A 193 16.41 14.87 -7.85
CA PRO A 193 16.47 13.57 -8.51
C PRO A 193 15.65 12.53 -7.74
N HIS A 194 14.73 11.86 -8.43
CA HIS A 194 13.96 10.73 -7.94
C HIS A 194 13.29 10.02 -9.12
N LEU A 195 12.90 8.75 -8.92
CA LEU A 195 11.93 8.11 -9.80
C LEU A 195 10.52 8.41 -9.27
N HIS A 196 9.67 8.98 -10.10
CA HIS A 196 8.23 8.96 -9.87
C HIS A 196 7.62 7.73 -10.55
N PHE A 197 6.96 6.87 -9.79
CA PHE A 197 6.44 5.60 -10.26
C PHE A 197 4.93 5.48 -10.01
N GLU A 198 4.11 5.36 -11.05
CA GLU A 198 2.67 5.08 -10.94
C GLU A 198 2.33 3.67 -11.44
N VAL A 199 1.28 3.09 -10.86
CA VAL A 199 0.57 1.94 -11.42
C VAL A 199 -0.87 2.37 -11.71
N ARG A 200 -1.39 1.97 -12.87
CA ARG A 200 -2.79 2.16 -13.23
C ARG A 200 -3.43 0.83 -13.58
N VAL A 201 -4.66 0.65 -13.13
CA VAL A 201 -5.52 -0.49 -13.49
C VAL A 201 -6.78 0.05 -14.12
N ASN A 202 -7.08 -0.38 -15.34
CA ASN A 202 -8.23 0.10 -16.10
C ASN A 202 -8.30 1.63 -16.13
N ASN A 203 -7.14 2.25 -16.38
CA ASN A 203 -6.92 3.70 -16.43
C ASN A 203 -7.15 4.46 -15.10
N LYS A 204 -7.33 3.76 -13.97
CA LYS A 204 -7.42 4.36 -12.63
C LYS A 204 -6.10 4.18 -11.90
N ARG A 205 -5.64 5.23 -11.23
CA ARG A 205 -4.44 5.17 -10.38
C ARG A 205 -4.67 4.19 -9.23
N ALA A 206 -3.72 3.28 -9.04
CA ALA A 206 -3.67 2.34 -7.94
C ALA A 206 -2.43 2.65 -7.08
N ASN A 207 -2.46 2.23 -5.82
CA ASN A 207 -1.28 2.32 -4.96
C ASN A 207 -0.19 1.38 -5.52
N PRO A 208 0.97 1.90 -5.97
CA PRO A 208 2.01 1.07 -6.58
C PRO A 208 2.51 -0.06 -5.67
N LEU A 209 2.44 0.14 -4.36
CA LEU A 209 2.95 -0.81 -3.37
C LEU A 209 2.01 -1.99 -3.09
N ASP A 210 0.82 -1.99 -3.70
CA ASP A 210 0.00 -3.19 -3.84
C ASP A 210 0.58 -4.13 -4.93
N TYR A 211 1.49 -3.66 -5.79
CA TYR A 211 2.07 -4.43 -6.91
C TYR A 211 3.55 -4.71 -6.69
N VAL A 212 4.33 -3.67 -6.41
CA VAL A 212 5.79 -3.78 -6.22
C VAL A 212 6.17 -3.53 -4.78
N GLN A 213 7.18 -4.23 -4.28
CA GLN A 213 7.82 -3.89 -3.00
C GLN A 213 9.33 -3.89 -3.17
N PRO A 214 10.06 -3.00 -2.49
CA PRO A 214 11.51 -3.02 -2.54
C PRO A 214 12.00 -4.37 -2.04
N VAL A 215 12.78 -5.06 -2.86
CA VAL A 215 13.50 -6.26 -2.42
C VAL A 215 14.63 -5.77 -1.55
N ILE A 216 14.35 -5.61 -0.27
CA ILE A 216 15.37 -5.26 0.69
C ILE A 216 16.15 -6.55 0.94
N GLN A 217 17.37 -6.61 0.39
CA GLN A 217 18.34 -7.66 0.70
C GLN A 217 18.61 -7.61 2.20
N VAL A 218 17.90 -8.45 2.94
CA VAL A 218 18.23 -8.71 4.34
C VAL A 218 19.60 -9.38 4.32
N SER A 219 20.49 -9.01 5.25
CA SER A 219 21.76 -9.73 5.48
C SER A 219 21.51 -11.24 5.36
N SER A 220 22.42 -12.02 4.77
CA SER A 220 22.27 -13.48 4.64
C SER A 220 21.92 -14.15 5.99
N ASP A 221 22.32 -13.53 7.10
CA ASP A 221 22.01 -13.91 8.48
C ASP A 221 20.50 -14.05 8.79
N PHE A 222 19.65 -13.30 8.08
CA PHE A 222 18.21 -13.21 8.31
C PHE A 222 17.38 -13.57 7.08
N SER A 223 18.02 -14.05 6.01
CA SER A 223 17.30 -14.45 4.80
C SER A 223 16.29 -15.56 5.08
N TYR A 224 15.20 -15.59 4.31
CA TYR A 224 14.12 -16.54 4.52
C TYR A 224 14.62 -17.99 4.45
N ARG A 225 14.20 -18.77 5.46
CA ARG A 225 14.28 -20.23 5.51
C ARG A 225 12.89 -20.76 5.87
N PRO A 226 12.36 -21.78 5.17
CA PRO A 226 11.05 -22.32 5.49
C PRO A 226 10.96 -22.77 6.94
N LEU A 227 9.88 -22.38 7.63
CA LEU A 227 9.60 -22.84 8.98
C LEU A 227 9.10 -24.28 8.94
N ASP A 228 9.77 -25.20 9.64
CA ASP A 228 9.18 -26.48 9.97
C ASP A 228 8.06 -26.29 10.99
N ILE A 229 6.82 -26.18 10.50
CA ILE A 229 5.62 -25.95 11.30
C ILE A 229 5.43 -27.06 12.33
N ALA A 230 5.77 -28.31 12.02
CA ALA A 230 5.55 -29.42 12.94
C ALA A 230 6.53 -29.35 14.13
N LEU A 231 7.82 -29.09 13.86
CA LEU A 231 8.84 -28.89 14.90
C LEU A 231 8.55 -27.64 15.74
N ALA A 232 8.24 -26.51 15.11
CA ALA A 232 7.92 -25.27 15.81
C ALA A 232 6.68 -25.44 16.70
N ASN A 233 5.63 -26.11 16.19
CA ASN A 233 4.43 -26.40 16.97
C ASN A 233 4.74 -27.28 18.18
N ARG A 234 5.54 -28.34 18.03
CA ARG A 234 5.99 -29.20 19.15
C ARG A 234 6.75 -28.40 20.21
N PHE A 235 7.69 -27.56 19.78
CA PHE A 235 8.42 -26.69 20.68
C PHE A 235 7.49 -25.75 21.46
N LEU A 236 6.55 -25.08 20.78
CA LEU A 236 5.62 -24.14 21.41
C LEU A 236 4.61 -24.82 22.34
N MET A 237 4.15 -26.04 21.99
CA MET A 237 3.36 -26.87 22.90
C MET A 237 4.14 -27.19 24.19
N SER A 238 5.44 -27.50 24.10
CA SER A 238 6.28 -27.73 25.29
C SER A 238 6.39 -26.49 26.19
N LYS A 239 6.24 -25.28 25.61
CA LYS A 239 6.21 -24.01 26.33
C LYS A 239 4.81 -23.62 26.83
N LYS A 240 3.78 -24.44 26.58
CA LYS A 240 2.37 -24.10 26.82
C LYS A 240 2.01 -22.75 26.20
N SER A 241 2.50 -22.52 25.00
CA SER A 241 2.36 -21.26 24.26
C SER A 241 1.01 -21.19 23.55
N ALA A 242 0.39 -20.01 23.57
CA ALA A 242 -0.80 -19.71 22.78
C ALA A 242 -0.50 -19.52 21.28
N LEU A 243 0.79 -19.48 20.90
CA LEU A 243 1.24 -19.50 19.50
C LEU A 243 1.33 -20.93 18.93
N ALA A 244 1.07 -21.97 19.74
CA ALA A 244 1.10 -23.38 19.33
C ALA A 244 -0.14 -23.76 18.50
N ASP A 245 -0.41 -23.00 17.45
CA ASP A 245 -1.46 -23.20 16.47
C ASP A 245 -0.86 -23.16 15.06
N ARG A 246 -1.22 -24.14 14.22
CA ARG A 246 -0.63 -24.27 12.88
C ARG A 246 -0.97 -23.11 11.95
N SER A 247 -2.14 -22.49 12.09
CA SER A 247 -2.53 -21.33 11.29
C SER A 247 -1.69 -20.11 11.65
N ILE A 248 -1.42 -19.89 12.95
CA ILE A 248 -0.51 -18.85 13.43
C ILE A 248 0.91 -19.08 12.89
N LEU A 249 1.41 -20.31 12.96
CA LEU A 249 2.76 -20.63 12.46
C LEU A 249 2.86 -20.47 10.95
N SER A 250 1.80 -20.82 10.21
CA SER A 250 1.72 -20.55 8.77
C SER A 250 1.72 -19.05 8.47
N ALA A 251 1.02 -18.23 9.26
CA ALA A 251 1.03 -16.78 9.12
C ALA A 251 2.44 -16.19 9.32
N ILE A 252 3.18 -16.69 10.33
CA ILE A 252 4.56 -16.28 10.60
C ILE A 252 5.49 -16.68 9.46
N ASP A 253 5.39 -17.91 8.95
CA ASP A 253 6.18 -18.37 7.80
C ASP A 253 5.90 -17.53 6.54
N GLN A 254 4.62 -17.26 6.25
CA GLN A 254 4.22 -16.43 5.11
C GLN A 254 4.72 -14.99 5.24
N ALA A 255 4.64 -14.39 6.43
CA ALA A 255 5.18 -13.05 6.67
C ALA A 255 6.70 -13.00 6.46
N GLY A 256 7.42 -14.01 6.96
CA GLY A 256 8.85 -14.18 6.71
C GLY A 256 9.17 -14.30 5.22
N LYS A 257 8.49 -15.21 4.53
CA LYS A 257 8.63 -15.42 3.08
C LYS A 257 8.39 -14.15 2.27
N ALA A 258 7.32 -13.41 2.60
CA ALA A 258 6.92 -12.19 1.89
C ALA A 258 7.96 -11.07 2.00
N GLN A 259 8.79 -11.07 3.04
CA GLN A 259 9.79 -10.02 3.30
C GLN A 259 11.23 -10.53 3.22
N ASN A 260 11.43 -11.78 2.77
CA ASN A 260 12.71 -12.48 2.81
C ASN A 260 13.37 -12.49 4.21
N VAL A 261 12.57 -12.63 5.26
CA VAL A 261 13.02 -12.70 6.66
C VAL A 261 12.83 -14.12 7.19
N ASP A 262 13.80 -14.61 7.94
CA ASP A 262 13.71 -15.88 8.64
C ASP A 262 12.56 -15.89 9.67
N PRO A 263 11.52 -16.73 9.50
CA PRO A 263 10.40 -16.82 10.44
C PRO A 263 10.80 -17.33 11.83
N MET A 264 11.95 -17.99 11.98
CA MET A 264 12.49 -18.40 13.27
C MET A 264 13.01 -17.20 14.07
N LEU A 265 13.49 -16.15 13.40
CA LEU A 265 13.84 -14.89 14.05
C LEU A 265 12.59 -14.18 14.58
N LEU A 266 11.49 -14.18 13.80
CA LEU A 266 10.20 -13.68 14.27
C LEU A 266 9.75 -14.43 15.52
N LEU A 267 9.80 -15.76 15.53
CA LEU A 267 9.48 -16.55 16.73
C LEU A 267 10.41 -16.25 17.91
N ALA A 268 11.72 -16.09 17.66
CA ALA A 268 12.68 -15.74 18.71
C ALA A 268 12.35 -14.40 19.39
N ILE A 269 11.92 -13.40 18.61
CA ILE A 269 11.46 -12.12 19.13
C ILE A 269 10.22 -12.29 20.01
N THR A 270 9.24 -13.12 19.62
CA THR A 270 8.09 -13.41 20.50
C THR A 270 8.51 -14.09 21.82
N GLY A 271 9.57 -14.90 21.77
CA GLY A 271 10.21 -15.49 22.94
C GLY A 271 10.75 -14.42 23.88
N GLN A 272 11.47 -13.44 23.33
CA GLN A 272 12.05 -12.35 24.11
C GLN A 272 11.01 -11.36 24.63
N GLU A 273 10.06 -10.93 23.79
CA GLU A 273 9.05 -9.93 24.12
C GLU A 273 7.98 -10.47 25.06
N GLN A 274 7.52 -11.69 24.82
CA GLN A 274 6.31 -12.22 25.45
C GLN A 274 6.48 -13.61 26.05
N SER A 275 7.72 -14.13 26.14
CA SER A 275 8.01 -15.49 26.63
C SER A 275 7.26 -16.56 25.85
N PHE A 276 7.12 -16.36 24.54
CA PHE A 276 6.28 -17.18 23.64
C PHE A 276 4.80 -17.18 24.03
N VAL A 277 4.30 -16.16 24.72
CA VAL A 277 2.88 -16.01 25.07
C VAL A 277 2.32 -17.25 25.78
N PRO A 278 2.73 -17.55 27.03
CA PRO A 278 2.16 -18.67 27.78
C PRO A 278 0.63 -18.54 27.88
N ILE A 279 -0.12 -19.64 27.70
CA ILE A 279 -1.59 -19.64 27.74
C ILE A 279 -2.12 -19.13 29.09
N THR A 280 -1.34 -19.26 30.17
CA THR A 280 -1.69 -18.77 31.50
C THR A 280 -1.45 -17.27 31.69
N LYS A 281 -0.84 -16.59 30.71
CA LYS A 281 -0.57 -15.15 30.79
C LYS A 281 -1.88 -14.38 30.69
N LYS A 282 -2.03 -13.34 31.50
CA LYS A 282 -3.19 -12.44 31.43
C LYS A 282 -3.28 -11.85 30.03
N HIS A 283 -4.46 -11.92 29.41
CA HIS A 283 -4.71 -11.44 28.05
C HIS A 283 -3.92 -12.18 26.95
N ALA A 284 -3.55 -13.44 27.14
CA ALA A 284 -2.84 -14.23 26.13
C ALA A 284 -3.54 -14.20 24.76
N GLU A 285 -4.87 -14.23 24.73
CA GLU A 285 -5.71 -14.14 23.54
C GLU A 285 -5.58 -12.81 22.77
N LEU A 286 -5.23 -11.72 23.46
CA LEU A 286 -4.93 -10.43 22.84
C LEU A 286 -3.45 -10.33 22.45
N ILE A 287 -2.55 -10.85 23.29
CA ILE A 287 -1.11 -10.82 23.03
C ILE A 287 -0.75 -11.66 21.79
N VAL A 288 -1.44 -12.79 21.56
CA VAL A 288 -1.26 -13.62 20.35
C VAL A 288 -1.46 -12.84 19.06
N LYS A 289 -2.29 -11.80 19.06
CA LYS A 289 -2.54 -10.96 17.88
C LYS A 289 -1.40 -10.00 17.57
N ASN A 290 -0.55 -9.69 18.55
CA ASN A 290 0.62 -8.81 18.41
C ASN A 290 1.76 -9.22 19.37
N PRO A 291 2.33 -10.43 19.20
CA PRO A 291 3.33 -10.95 20.13
C PRO A 291 4.70 -10.27 19.96
N TRP A 292 4.89 -9.51 18.89
CA TRP A 292 6.09 -8.73 18.58
C TRP A 292 6.08 -7.32 19.18
N ASN A 293 4.95 -6.89 19.75
CA ASN A 293 4.79 -5.57 20.35
C ASN A 293 5.06 -4.40 19.36
N VAL A 294 4.68 -4.52 18.09
CA VAL A 294 5.04 -3.56 17.01
C VAL A 294 4.47 -2.13 17.14
N PHE A 295 3.69 -1.85 18.19
CA PHE A 295 3.16 -0.51 18.51
C PHE A 295 3.17 -0.21 20.02
N GLY A 296 3.96 -0.92 20.81
CA GLY A 296 4.17 -0.62 22.23
C GLY A 296 3.00 -0.95 23.17
N CYS A 297 1.83 -1.39 22.67
CA CYS A 297 0.72 -1.85 23.53
C CYS A 297 -0.25 -2.80 22.80
N TRP A 298 -0.70 -3.83 23.51
CA TRP A 298 -1.75 -4.78 23.11
C TRP A 298 -3.15 -4.41 23.65
N CYS A 299 -3.24 -3.48 24.60
CA CYS A 299 -4.49 -3.09 25.28
C CYS A 299 -5.09 -1.75 24.81
N SER A 300 -4.44 -1.01 23.92
CA SER A 300 -4.95 0.27 23.41
C SER A 300 -4.39 0.62 22.02
N GLY A 301 -5.18 1.34 21.22
CA GLY A 301 -4.76 1.82 19.89
C GLY A 301 -4.68 0.72 18.83
N LYS A 302 -3.85 0.96 17.79
CA LYS A 302 -3.72 0.09 16.60
C LYS A 302 -3.23 -1.32 16.92
N GLY A 303 -2.41 -1.51 17.95
CA GLY A 303 -1.82 -2.82 18.29
C GLY A 303 -2.84 -3.84 18.83
N ALA A 304 -3.91 -3.38 19.47
CA ALA A 304 -4.97 -4.23 20.02
C ALA A 304 -5.91 -4.80 18.95
N THR A 305 -5.92 -4.18 17.77
CA THR A 305 -6.88 -4.46 16.71
C THR A 305 -6.28 -5.22 15.52
N LEU A 306 -4.96 -5.45 15.53
CA LEU A 306 -4.29 -6.22 14.47
C LEU A 306 -4.70 -7.69 14.54
N THR A 307 -4.60 -8.37 13.41
CA THR A 307 -4.49 -9.84 13.40
C THR A 307 -3.03 -10.27 13.55
N THR A 308 -2.80 -11.55 13.85
CA THR A 308 -1.46 -12.12 13.98
C THR A 308 -0.68 -12.03 12.67
N GLU A 309 -1.34 -12.24 11.53
CA GLU A 309 -0.77 -12.10 10.18
C GLU A 309 -0.27 -10.67 9.96
N GLN A 310 -1.10 -9.68 10.29
CA GLN A 310 -0.76 -8.27 10.10
C GLN A 310 0.42 -7.86 10.99
N SER A 311 0.41 -8.25 12.26
CA SER A 311 1.50 -7.93 13.18
C SER A 311 2.80 -8.66 12.81
N ALA A 312 2.74 -9.91 12.35
CA ALA A 312 3.89 -10.65 11.84
C ALA A 312 4.52 -9.94 10.64
N LEU A 313 3.70 -9.48 9.69
CA LEU A 313 4.19 -8.73 8.52
C LEU A 313 4.84 -7.39 8.90
N ILE A 314 4.26 -6.67 9.87
CA ILE A 314 4.85 -5.42 10.39
C ILE A 314 6.19 -5.71 11.09
N ALA A 315 6.27 -6.78 11.88
CA ALA A 315 7.50 -7.19 12.54
C ALA A 315 8.60 -7.56 11.54
N ALA A 316 8.26 -8.34 10.50
CA ALA A 316 9.17 -8.67 9.40
C ALA A 316 9.68 -7.41 8.70
N LYS A 317 8.78 -6.49 8.32
CA LYS A 317 9.14 -5.18 7.74
C LYS A 317 10.07 -4.37 8.65
N THR A 318 9.86 -4.45 9.96
CA THR A 318 10.69 -3.76 10.96
C THR A 318 12.10 -4.34 11.00
N ILE A 319 12.25 -5.67 11.00
CA ILE A 319 13.56 -6.33 10.90
C ILE A 319 14.28 -5.89 9.63
N VAL A 320 13.58 -5.94 8.50
CA VAL A 320 14.12 -5.52 7.21
C VAL A 320 14.61 -4.07 7.24
N LYS A 321 13.80 -3.14 7.76
CA LYS A 321 14.19 -1.74 7.94
C LYS A 321 15.44 -1.60 8.79
N LEU A 322 15.47 -2.26 9.95
CA LEU A 322 16.54 -2.09 10.94
C LEU A 322 17.83 -2.84 10.58
N SER A 323 17.76 -3.87 9.73
CA SER A 323 18.92 -4.66 9.31
C SER A 323 19.87 -3.93 8.33
N GLN A 324 19.38 -2.85 7.72
CA GLN A 324 20.14 -2.08 6.72
C GLN A 324 21.29 -1.28 7.36
N ASP A 325 22.27 -0.94 6.53
CA ASP A 325 23.44 -0.11 6.90
C ASP A 325 24.25 -0.65 8.09
N ARG A 326 24.15 -1.96 8.36
CA ARG A 326 24.87 -2.62 9.44
C ARG A 326 26.38 -2.59 9.19
N PRO A 327 27.19 -2.08 10.13
CA PRO A 327 28.64 -2.22 10.07
C PRO A 327 29.04 -3.70 10.08
N SER A 328 30.00 -4.08 9.24
CA SER A 328 30.42 -5.49 9.08
C SER A 328 30.94 -6.15 10.36
N ASN A 329 31.45 -5.36 11.30
CA ASN A 329 31.97 -5.79 12.59
C ASN A 329 30.92 -5.91 13.71
N ARG A 330 29.64 -5.63 13.43
CA ARG A 330 28.56 -5.63 14.43
C ARG A 330 27.68 -6.86 14.26
N ASN A 331 27.23 -7.44 15.37
CA ASN A 331 26.31 -8.58 15.32
C ASN A 331 24.98 -8.16 14.69
N ALA A 332 24.39 -9.05 13.87
CA ALA A 332 23.19 -8.73 13.11
C ALA A 332 21.97 -8.46 14.01
N ILE A 333 21.76 -9.24 15.08
CA ILE A 333 20.62 -9.09 15.99
C ILE A 333 20.84 -7.91 16.93
N GLU A 334 22.09 -7.72 17.39
CA GLU A 334 22.48 -6.53 18.16
C GLU A 334 22.13 -5.25 17.40
N TRP A 335 22.49 -5.17 16.11
CA TRP A 335 22.22 -4.02 15.25
C TRP A 335 20.75 -3.62 15.18
N LEU A 336 19.82 -4.59 15.25
CA LEU A 336 18.37 -4.31 15.25
C LEU A 336 17.94 -3.47 16.46
N SER A 337 18.66 -3.55 17.58
CA SER A 337 18.37 -2.82 18.82
C SER A 337 19.41 -1.74 19.16
N ALA A 338 20.36 -1.49 18.25
CA ALA A 338 21.46 -0.58 18.52
C ALA A 338 20.98 0.89 18.48
N LYS A 339 21.28 1.65 19.53
CA LYS A 339 20.80 3.04 19.67
C LYS A 339 21.39 4.01 18.64
N ASP A 340 22.55 3.66 18.09
CA ASP A 340 23.26 4.35 17.02
C ASP A 340 22.89 3.85 15.61
N ASN A 341 21.90 2.95 15.49
CA ASN A 341 21.35 2.57 14.19
C ASN A 341 20.53 3.76 13.62
N PRO A 342 20.91 4.31 12.45
CA PRO A 342 20.26 5.50 11.88
C PRO A 342 18.80 5.25 11.49
N ARG A 343 18.36 3.99 11.40
CA ARG A 343 16.98 3.60 11.07
C ARG A 343 16.09 3.39 12.29
N GLY A 344 16.61 3.66 13.48
CA GLY A 344 15.95 3.46 14.77
C GLY A 344 16.39 2.17 15.44
N TYR A 345 15.68 1.76 16.48
CA TYR A 345 15.99 0.56 17.25
C TYR A 345 14.71 -0.17 17.63
N TYR A 346 14.77 -1.50 17.70
CA TYR A 346 13.61 -2.35 17.98
C TYR A 346 13.15 -2.22 19.44
N ALA A 347 14.10 -2.22 20.39
CA ALA A 347 13.81 -2.23 21.82
C ALA A 347 14.73 -1.28 22.59
N GLU A 348 14.21 -0.65 23.63
CA GLU A 348 14.96 0.31 24.47
C GLU A 348 16.02 -0.37 25.36
N HIS A 349 15.76 -1.64 25.74
CA HIS A 349 16.61 -2.38 26.66
C HIS A 349 17.87 -2.91 25.97
N ALA A 350 19.05 -2.48 26.43
CA ALA A 350 20.35 -2.78 25.81
C ALA A 350 20.68 -4.28 25.70
N GLY A 351 20.12 -5.12 26.58
CA GLY A 351 20.31 -6.58 26.55
C GLY A 351 19.27 -7.36 25.73
N TRP A 352 18.35 -6.69 25.03
CA TRP A 352 17.27 -7.36 24.29
C TRP A 352 17.79 -8.38 23.27
N TRP A 353 18.80 -7.99 22.49
CA TRP A 353 19.37 -8.82 21.42
C TRP A 353 19.99 -10.13 21.93
N ILE A 354 20.47 -10.15 23.18
CA ILE A 354 21.06 -11.36 23.80
C ILE A 354 19.99 -12.44 23.94
N GLY A 355 18.81 -12.06 24.41
CA GLY A 355 17.70 -13.00 24.60
C GLY A 355 17.14 -13.49 23.27
N VAL A 356 16.98 -12.58 22.29
CA VAL A 356 16.59 -12.98 20.91
C VAL A 356 17.62 -13.94 20.32
N THR A 357 18.92 -13.65 20.45
CA THR A 357 20.00 -14.51 19.95
C THR A 357 19.94 -15.91 20.57
N LYS A 358 19.68 -15.99 21.88
CA LYS A 358 19.53 -17.27 22.59
C LYS A 358 18.33 -18.06 22.08
N PHE A 359 17.16 -17.44 21.96
CA PHE A 359 15.97 -18.13 21.44
C PHE A 359 16.11 -18.53 19.98
N TYR A 360 16.70 -17.66 19.15
CA TYR A 360 16.95 -17.95 17.75
C TYR A 360 17.88 -19.17 17.59
N SER A 361 18.96 -19.23 18.38
CA SER A 361 19.86 -20.38 18.40
C SER A 361 19.16 -21.67 18.84
N VAL A 362 18.27 -21.62 19.84
CA VAL A 362 17.47 -22.79 20.26
C VAL A 362 16.57 -23.26 19.13
N LEU A 363 15.86 -22.34 18.47
CA LEU A 363 14.96 -22.65 17.38
C LEU A 363 15.72 -23.28 16.21
N LEU A 364 16.89 -22.74 15.85
CA LEU A 364 17.74 -23.25 14.74
C LEU A 364 18.26 -24.67 14.95
N ASN A 365 18.27 -25.14 16.20
CA ASN A 365 18.76 -26.46 16.57
C ASN A 365 17.64 -27.40 17.02
N LEU A 366 16.37 -27.10 16.70
CA LEU A 366 15.28 -28.04 16.91
C LEU A 366 15.56 -29.31 16.09
N LYS A 367 15.39 -30.47 16.74
CA LYS A 367 15.52 -31.80 16.15
C LYS A 367 14.20 -32.55 16.36
N GLU A 368 13.95 -33.52 15.48
CA GLU A 368 12.74 -34.33 15.48
C GLU A 368 12.51 -35.19 16.71
#